data_AF-A0A660S356-F1
#
_entry.id   AF-A0A660S356-F1
#
_cell.length_a   1.000
_cell.length_b   1.000
_cell.length_c   1.000
_cell.angle_alpha   90.00
_cell.angle_beta   90.00
_cell.angle_gamma   90.00
#
_symmetry.space_group_name_H-M   'P 1'
#
loop_
_entity.id
_entity.type
_entity.pdbx_description
1 polymer ?
#
loop_
_entity_poly.entity_id
_entity_poly.type
_entity_poly.pdbx_seq_one_letter_code
_entity_poly.pdbx_strand_id
1 'polypeptide(L)' 'MHLSFSTSCKGQGSISQRAEPLEFVSLKEIDSDYYIYHQILPAALRVLQVLVVKEKDLAS' A
#
# COMPACT_ATOMS: atom_id res chain seq x y z
N MET A 1 -3.20 -18.32 -17.36
CA MET A 1 -2.30 -17.75 -16.34
C MET A 1 -3.17 -16.93 -15.41
N HIS A 2 -3.55 -17.50 -14.26
CA HIS A 2 -4.40 -16.82 -13.29
C HIS A 2 -3.47 -15.95 -12.42
N LEU A 3 -3.52 -14.63 -12.61
CA LEU A 3 -2.75 -13.70 -11.80
C LEU A 3 -3.45 -13.56 -10.45
N SER A 4 -3.02 -14.34 -9.46
CA SER A 4 -3.49 -14.19 -8.08
C SER A 4 -2.88 -12.92 -7.49
N PHE A 5 -3.57 -11.79 -7.61
CA PHE A 5 -3.21 -10.57 -6.90
C PHE A 5 -3.67 -10.68 -5.45
N SER A 6 -2.73 -10.61 -4.51
CA SER A 6 -3.04 -10.55 -3.08
C SER A 6 -3.12 -9.09 -2.62
N THR A 7 -4.19 -8.74 -1.90
CA THR A 7 -4.39 -7.40 -1.34
C THR A 7 -4.32 -7.42 0.19
N SER A 8 -3.63 -6.45 0.79
CA SER A 8 -3.62 -6.28 2.26
C SER A 8 -4.96 -5.74 2.73
N CYS A 9 -5.64 -6.51 3.56
CA CYS A 9 -6.86 -6.11 4.25
C CYS A 9 -6.54 -5.40 5.59
N LYS A 10 -7.49 -4.60 6.08
CA LYS A 10 -7.40 -3.95 7.39
C LYS A 10 -7.36 -4.99 8.51
N GLY A 11 -6.44 -4.84 9.45
CA GLY A 11 -6.34 -5.76 10.60
C GLY A 11 -5.01 -5.66 11.35
N GLN A 12 -4.91 -6.35 12.48
CA GLN A 12 -3.67 -6.47 13.25
C GLN A 12 -2.82 -7.64 12.75
N GLY A 13 -1.50 -7.55 12.92
CA GLY A 13 -0.55 -8.58 12.50
C GLY A 13 0.28 -8.19 11.27
N SER A 14 1.04 -9.15 10.76
CA SER A 14 1.92 -8.98 9.59
C SER A 14 1.14 -8.96 8.28
N ILE A 15 1.72 -8.38 7.22
CA ILE A 15 1.10 -8.30 5.89
C ILE A 15 0.69 -9.68 5.38
N SER A 16 1.53 -10.70 5.60
CA SER A 16 1.24 -12.08 5.19
C SER A 16 0.01 -12.67 5.87
N GLN A 17 -0.34 -12.20 7.07
CA GLN A 17 -1.54 -12.64 7.80
C GLN A 17 -2.81 -11.91 7.36
N ARG A 18 -2.67 -10.80 6.64
CA ARG A 18 -3.79 -9.96 6.18
C ARG A 18 -3.94 -9.94 4.66
N ALA A 19 -3.12 -10.69 3.95
CA ALA A 19 -3.13 -10.75 2.51
C ALA A 19 -4.18 -11.76 2.04
N GLU A 20 -5.18 -11.29 1.31
CA GLU A 20 -6.20 -12.13 0.71
C GLU A 20 -6.22 -11.95 -0.81
N PRO A 21 -6.55 -13.00 -1.59
CA PRO A 21 -6.74 -12.85 -3.03
C PRO A 21 -7.84 -11.84 -3.35
N LEU A 22 -7.62 -11.00 -4.37
CA LEU A 22 -8.54 -9.92 -4.77
C LEU A 22 -9.99 -10.40 -4.97
N GLU A 23 -10.17 -11.64 -5.40
CA GLU A 23 -11.47 -12.30 -5.61
C GLU A 23 -12.33 -12.40 -4.34
N PHE A 24 -11.69 -12.38 -3.17
CA PHE A 24 -12.35 -12.55 -1.87
C PHE A 24 -12.43 -11.24 -1.06
N VAL A 25 -11.89 -10.13 -1.57
CA VAL A 25 -11.78 -8.87 -0.83
C VAL A 25 -12.78 -7.84 -1.34
N SER A 26 -13.54 -7.24 -0.43
CA SER A 26 -14.37 -6.08 -0.76
C SER A 26 -13.55 -4.78 -0.69
N LEU A 27 -13.93 -3.78 -1.50
CA LEU A 27 -13.25 -2.48 -1.52
C LEU A 27 -13.17 -1.78 -0.14
N LYS A 28 -14.08 -2.11 0.79
CA LYS A 28 -14.11 -1.53 2.14
C LYS A 28 -13.06 -2.13 3.08
N GLU A 29 -12.63 -3.36 2.80
CA GLU A 29 -11.66 -4.13 3.59
C GLU A 29 -10.21 -3.81 3.21
N ILE A 30 -9.99 -3.19 2.05
CA ILE A 30 -8.67 -2.76 1.59
C ILE A 30 -8.08 -1.76 2.57
N ASP A 31 -6.84 -2.03 3.00
CA ASP A 31 -6.05 -1.11 3.82
C ASP A 31 -5.40 -0.04 2.94
N SER A 32 -6.13 1.05 2.67
CA SER A 32 -5.65 2.17 1.86
C SER A 32 -4.36 2.78 2.40
N ASP A 33 -4.21 2.86 3.72
CA ASP A 33 -3.05 3.46 4.38
C ASP A 33 -1.80 2.63 4.10
N TYR A 34 -1.92 1.30 4.11
CA TYR A 34 -0.81 0.42 3.71
C TYR A 34 -0.30 0.77 2.31
N TYR A 35 -1.18 0.91 1.32
CA TYR A 35 -0.74 1.24 -0.05
C TYR A 35 -0.16 2.65 -0.15
N ILE A 36 -0.73 3.62 0.54
CA ILE A 36 -0.23 5.00 0.56
C ILE A 36 1.18 5.02 1.12
N TYR A 37 1.38 4.54 2.35
CA TYR A 37 2.64 4.71 3.08
C TYR A 37 3.72 3.70 2.67
N HIS A 38 3.35 2.51 2.17
CA HIS A 38 4.33 1.44 1.90
C HIS A 38 4.58 1.20 0.41
N GLN A 39 3.74 1.75 -0.49
CA GLN A 39 3.92 1.58 -1.92
C GLN A 39 4.00 2.91 -2.66
N ILE A 40 2.96 3.75 -2.56
CA ILE A 40 2.85 4.99 -3.34
C ILE A 40 3.89 6.01 -2.87
N LEU A 41 3.95 6.28 -1.57
CA LEU A 41 4.81 7.30 -0.98
C LEU A 41 6.30 6.98 -1.16
N PRO A 42 6.79 5.74 -0.89
CA PRO A 42 8.18 5.38 -1.17
C PRO A 42 8.54 5.48 -2.66
N ALA A 43 7.63 5.07 -3.56
CA ALA A 43 7.86 5.16 -5.00
C ALA A 43 7.93 6.63 -5.48
N ALA A 44 7.04 7.49 -4.98
CA ALA A 44 7.04 8.92 -5.29
C ALA A 44 8.31 9.60 -4.76
N LEU A 45 8.70 9.33 -3.51
CA LEU A 45 9.90 9.90 -2.90
C LEU A 45 11.19 9.52 -3.64
N ARG A 46 11.28 8.32 -4.22
CA ARG A 46 12.43 7.93 -5.07
C ARG A 46 12.64 8.87 -6.26
N VAL A 47 11.57 9.44 -6.80
CA VAL A 47 11.63 10.41 -7.90
C VAL A 47 11.81 11.83 -7.34
N LEU A 48 11.03 12.19 -6.34
CA LEU A 48 10.95 13.55 -5.80
C LEU A 48 12.14 13.94 -4.91
N GLN A 49 12.93 12.98 -4.42
CA GLN A 49 14.19 13.26 -3.70
C GLN A 49 15.17 14.11 -4.53
N VAL A 50 15.12 14.03 -5.86
CA VAL A 50 15.93 14.87 -6.78
C VAL A 50 15.55 16.36 -6.64
N LEU A 51 14.32 16.63 -6.21
CA LEU A 51 13.77 17.97 -5.99
C LEU A 51 13.83 18.39 -4.50
N VAL A 52 14.55 17.64 -3.65
CA VAL A 52 14.71 17.91 -2.20
C VAL A 52 13.37 17.85 -1.42
N VAL A 53 12.37 17.14 -1.95
CA VAL A 53 11.07 16.91 -1.28
C VAL A 53 11.21 15.81 -0.23
N LYS A 54 10.63 16.01 0.95
CA LYS A 54 10.61 15.04 2.05
C LYS A 54 9.22 14.44 2.22
N GLU A 55 9.14 13.30 2.91
CA GLU A 55 7.89 12.57 3.15
C GLU A 55 6.77 13.44 3.76
N LYS A 56 7.14 14.26 4.74
CA LYS A 56 6.26 15.23 5.41
C LYS A 56 5.63 16.27 4.48
N ASP A 57 6.19 16.46 3.29
CA ASP A 57 5.68 17.43 2.31
C ASP A 57 4.59 16.78 1.42
N LEU A 58 4.41 15.45 1.50
CA LEU A 58 3.49 14.66 0.67
C LEU A 58 2.36 14.00 1.47
N ALA A 59 2.60 13.66 2.74
CA ALA A 59 1.61 13.07 3.63
C ALA A 59 1.61 13.82 4.97
N SER A 60 0.42 14.26 5.40
CA SER A 60 0.16 15.04 6.61
C SER A 60 -0.77 14.31 7.58
#